data_AF-A0AB39WR01-F1
#
_entry.id   AF-A0AB39WR01-F1
#
_cell.length_a   1.000
_cell.length_b   1.000
_cell.length_c   1.000
_cell.angle_alpha   90.00
_cell.angle_beta   90.00
_cell.angle_gamma   90.00
#
_symmetry.space_group_name_H-M   'P 1'
#
loop_
_entity.id
_entity.type
_entity.pdbx_description
1 polymer ?
#
loop_
_entity_poly.entity_id
_entity_poly.type
_entity_poly.pdbx_seq_one_letter_code
_entity_poly.pdbx_strand_id
1 'polypeptide(L)'
;MEATVTTANSEEKTWGGGNEPMGASYGKLMMWFFIVSDALTFSGFLAAYGFSRFKFIETWPLADEVFTHFPFMHGVSAPMYYVALMTFILIFSSVTMVLAVDAGHQMKKNKVVVYMFLTIIGGMIFVGSQAWEWKNFIKGEYGAIETKGGSLLQFVDKEGHRVALADFAATLNEGRERLTGNKGDWFISEPALPSYSVAEVQAGFKAHPDLLIRTEVIYEGDEAIAKDPKINHELTKIKHKTILTRQESELRLAQATYVVEGANLTRNEYGSKLFADFFFFITGFHGFHVFSGIIINIIIFFNVLLGTYEKRKSYEMVEKVGLYWHFVDLVWVFVFTVFYLV
;
A
#
# COMPACT_ATOMS: atom_id res chain seq x y z
N MET A 1 7.64 71.02 26.62
CA MET A 1 7.72 69.90 27.57
C MET A 1 6.44 69.10 27.39
N GLU A 2 6.36 68.40 26.26
CA GLU A 2 6.65 66.97 26.11
C GLU A 2 5.56 66.10 26.76
N ALA A 3 4.65 65.66 25.90
CA ALA A 3 3.62 64.68 26.16
C ALA A 3 4.28 63.29 26.24
N THR A 4 4.07 62.60 27.35
CA THR A 4 4.47 61.20 27.53
C THR A 4 3.59 60.31 26.64
N VAL A 5 4.16 59.85 25.54
CA VAL A 5 3.52 58.89 24.62
C VAL A 5 3.46 57.52 25.28
N THR A 6 2.24 57.02 25.46
CA THR A 6 1.95 55.63 25.85
C THR A 6 2.22 54.70 24.68
N THR A 7 3.34 53.99 24.66
CA THR A 7 3.50 52.84 23.76
C THR A 7 2.86 51.63 24.40
N ALA A 8 1.54 51.50 24.25
CA ALA A 8 0.86 50.24 24.43
C ALA A 8 1.33 49.28 23.32
N ASN A 9 2.15 48.29 23.68
CA ASN A 9 2.33 47.10 22.85
C ASN A 9 0.98 46.38 22.77
N SER A 10 0.19 46.71 21.76
CA SER A 10 -0.99 45.97 21.38
C SER A 10 -0.55 44.68 20.70
N GLU A 11 -0.23 43.66 21.51
CA GLU A 11 -0.50 42.30 21.07
C GLU A 11 -2.02 42.17 21.02
N GLU A 12 -2.58 42.37 19.83
CA GLU A 12 -3.99 42.20 19.55
C GLU A 12 -4.34 40.73 19.83
N LYS A 13 -4.92 40.49 21.02
CA LYS A 13 -5.39 39.17 21.44
C LYS A 13 -6.48 38.72 20.48
N THR A 14 -6.18 37.75 19.63
CA THR A 14 -7.14 37.11 18.70
C THR A 14 -8.22 36.28 19.41
N TRP A 15 -8.24 36.28 20.75
CA TRP A 15 -9.22 35.60 21.59
C TRP A 15 -9.87 36.60 22.56
N GLY A 16 -11.15 36.88 22.36
CA GLY A 16 -11.94 37.78 23.22
C GLY A 16 -12.26 37.21 24.61
N GLY A 17 -11.85 35.98 24.93
CA GLY A 17 -12.22 35.24 26.14
C GLY A 17 -11.13 35.10 27.20
N GLY A 18 -10.26 36.10 27.39
CA GLY A 18 -9.25 36.09 28.47
C GLY A 18 -7.99 35.28 28.15
N ASN A 19 -7.31 34.76 29.20
CA ASN A 19 -6.08 33.96 29.05
C ASN A 19 -6.39 32.64 28.32
N GLU A 20 -5.52 32.27 27.39
CA GLU A 20 -5.60 31.01 26.62
C GLU A 20 -5.88 29.83 27.55
N PRO A 21 -6.98 29.07 27.37
CA PRO A 21 -7.20 27.87 28.17
C PRO A 21 -6.03 26.92 27.95
N MET A 22 -5.32 26.57 29.03
CA MET A 22 -4.13 25.70 29.04
C MET A 22 -2.87 26.25 28.35
N GLY A 23 -2.81 27.53 27.96
CA GLY A 23 -1.63 28.11 27.30
C GLY A 23 -1.30 27.50 25.93
N ALA A 24 -2.30 26.90 25.27
CA ALA A 24 -2.16 26.30 23.95
C ALA A 24 -2.46 27.34 22.86
N SER A 25 -1.47 27.61 22.01
CA SER A 25 -1.63 28.46 20.81
C SER A 25 -2.75 27.94 19.91
N TYR A 26 -3.54 28.86 19.33
CA TYR A 26 -4.60 28.56 18.37
C TYR A 26 -4.13 27.62 17.25
N GLY A 27 -2.91 27.83 16.74
CA GLY A 27 -2.34 27.00 15.70
C GLY A 27 -2.05 25.56 16.14
N LYS A 28 -1.71 25.33 17.41
CA LYS A 28 -1.52 23.96 17.94
C LYS A 28 -2.87 23.27 18.14
N LEU A 29 -3.87 24.00 18.63
CA LEU A 29 -5.21 23.46 18.86
C LEU A 29 -5.92 23.08 17.55
N MET A 30 -5.81 23.91 16.51
CA MET A 30 -6.32 23.57 15.18
C MET A 30 -5.60 22.37 14.55
N MET A 31 -4.29 22.23 14.80
CA MET A 31 -3.54 21.07 14.36
C MET A 31 -4.08 19.77 14.98
N TRP A 32 -4.41 19.79 16.27
CA TRP A 32 -5.01 18.63 16.94
C TRP A 32 -6.38 18.27 16.38
N PHE A 33 -7.24 19.26 16.10
CA PHE A 33 -8.53 18.97 15.46
C PHE A 33 -8.36 18.37 14.05
N PHE A 34 -7.42 18.90 13.28
CA PHE A 34 -7.07 18.35 11.97
C PHE A 34 -6.59 16.89 12.07
N ILE A 35 -5.66 16.61 12.98
CA ILE A 35 -5.15 15.25 13.25
C ILE A 35 -6.27 14.29 13.66
N VAL A 36 -7.17 14.72 14.56
CA VAL A 36 -8.29 13.89 15.01
C VAL A 36 -9.24 13.58 13.85
N SER A 37 -9.53 14.56 12.99
CA SER A 37 -10.36 14.36 11.80
C SER A 37 -9.77 13.31 10.85
N ASP A 38 -8.46 13.40 10.57
CA ASP A 38 -7.77 12.42 9.74
C ASP A 38 -7.75 11.04 10.42
N ALA A 39 -7.52 10.99 11.74
CA ALA A 39 -7.52 9.73 12.49
C ALA A 39 -8.86 9.01 12.41
N LEU A 40 -9.98 9.74 12.49
CA LEU A 40 -11.32 9.19 12.32
C LEU A 40 -11.55 8.66 10.90
N THR A 41 -11.04 9.38 9.90
CA THR A 41 -11.12 8.98 8.49
C THR A 41 -10.38 7.66 8.25
N PHE A 42 -9.13 7.54 8.71
CA PHE A 42 -8.37 6.28 8.64
C PHE A 42 -9.04 5.15 9.42
N SER A 43 -9.59 5.45 10.60
CA SER A 43 -10.29 4.46 11.43
C SER A 43 -11.52 3.88 10.72
N GLY A 44 -12.28 4.72 9.99
CA GLY A 44 -13.39 4.28 9.16
C GLY A 44 -12.96 3.31 8.04
N PHE A 45 -11.86 3.62 7.37
CA PHE A 45 -11.32 2.74 6.32
C PHE A 45 -10.78 1.42 6.87
N LEU A 46 -10.05 1.44 7.98
CA LEU A 46 -9.54 0.23 8.62
C LEU A 46 -10.66 -0.66 9.16
N ALA A 47 -11.73 -0.07 9.71
CA ALA A 47 -12.91 -0.83 10.13
C ALA A 47 -13.64 -1.48 8.93
N ALA A 48 -13.80 -0.75 7.82
CA ALA A 48 -14.40 -1.27 6.60
C ALA A 48 -13.57 -2.40 5.98
N TYR A 49 -12.24 -2.25 5.97
CA TYR A 49 -11.30 -3.30 5.57
C TYR A 49 -11.44 -4.52 6.48
N GLY A 50 -11.40 -4.33 7.81
CA GLY A 50 -11.51 -5.41 8.78
C GLY A 50 -12.80 -6.22 8.59
N PHE A 51 -13.94 -5.54 8.47
CA PHE A 51 -15.22 -6.20 8.21
C PHE A 51 -15.22 -6.98 6.88
N SER A 52 -14.69 -6.38 5.81
CA SER A 52 -14.63 -7.03 4.50
C SER A 52 -13.72 -8.27 4.52
N ARG A 53 -12.57 -8.18 5.20
CA ARG A 53 -11.66 -9.29 5.41
C ARG A 53 -12.31 -10.43 6.19
N PHE A 54 -13.01 -10.14 7.28
CA PHE A 54 -13.72 -11.17 8.05
C PHE A 54 -14.81 -11.86 7.23
N LYS A 55 -15.55 -11.10 6.41
CA LYS A 55 -16.61 -11.65 5.57
C LYS A 55 -16.09 -12.54 4.43
N PHE A 56 -14.93 -12.21 3.87
CA PHE A 56 -14.36 -12.88 2.70
C PHE A 56 -13.07 -13.65 3.01
N ILE A 57 -12.91 -14.10 4.26
CA ILE A 57 -11.66 -14.67 4.77
C ILE A 57 -11.15 -15.84 3.92
N GLU A 58 -12.06 -16.68 3.42
CA GLU A 58 -11.73 -17.86 2.60
C GLU A 58 -11.10 -17.49 1.26
N THR A 59 -11.40 -16.32 0.71
CA THR A 59 -10.91 -15.87 -0.61
C THR A 59 -9.91 -14.73 -0.52
N TRP A 60 -9.58 -14.31 0.71
CA TRP A 60 -8.68 -13.20 0.97
C TRP A 60 -7.24 -13.62 0.67
N PRO A 61 -6.43 -12.78 0.01
CA PRO A 61 -5.03 -13.11 -0.24
C PRO A 61 -4.23 -13.18 1.06
N LEU A 62 -3.26 -14.09 1.09
CA LEU A 62 -2.26 -14.20 2.16
C LEU A 62 -1.15 -13.17 1.92
N ALA A 63 -0.84 -12.34 2.92
CA ALA A 63 0.15 -11.26 2.79
C ALA A 63 1.54 -11.77 2.36
N ASP A 64 1.97 -12.90 2.91
CA ASP A 64 3.26 -13.54 2.61
C ASP A 64 3.43 -13.91 1.12
N GLU A 65 2.33 -14.15 0.41
CA GLU A 65 2.36 -14.50 -1.02
C GLU A 65 2.22 -13.30 -1.95
N VAL A 66 1.81 -12.15 -1.41
CA VAL A 66 1.61 -10.92 -2.17
C VAL A 66 2.87 -10.05 -2.14
N PHE A 67 3.54 -9.99 -1.00
CA PHE A 67 4.64 -9.05 -0.76
C PHE A 67 6.00 -9.75 -0.70
N THR A 68 6.41 -10.33 -1.83
CA THR A 68 7.67 -11.09 -1.99
C THR A 68 8.81 -10.26 -2.62
N HIS A 69 8.50 -9.09 -3.17
CA HIS A 69 9.42 -8.34 -4.01
C HIS A 69 10.41 -7.51 -3.18
N PHE A 70 11.73 -7.75 -3.36
CA PHE A 70 12.79 -6.92 -2.81
C PHE A 70 13.62 -6.28 -3.96
N PRO A 71 13.93 -4.98 -3.92
CA PRO A 71 14.74 -4.34 -4.96
C PRO A 71 16.10 -5.01 -5.09
N PHE A 72 16.49 -5.37 -6.32
CA PHE A 72 17.78 -5.99 -6.66
C PHE A 72 17.98 -7.43 -6.13
N MET A 73 16.99 -8.05 -5.48
CA MET A 73 17.02 -9.47 -5.13
C MET A 73 15.81 -10.19 -5.72
N HIS A 74 15.94 -10.69 -6.95
CA HIS A 74 14.96 -11.57 -7.56
C HIS A 74 15.23 -13.02 -7.11
N GLY A 75 14.26 -13.67 -6.48
CA GLY A 75 14.33 -15.10 -6.13
C GLY A 75 14.77 -15.44 -4.69
N VAL A 76 14.98 -14.45 -3.81
CA VAL A 76 15.14 -14.73 -2.37
C VAL A 76 13.75 -14.73 -1.74
N SER A 77 13.32 -15.88 -1.21
CA SER A 77 12.07 -16.04 -0.47
C SER A 77 12.15 -15.36 0.90
N ALA A 78 12.20 -14.03 0.90
CA ALA A 78 12.09 -13.20 2.09
C ALA A 78 10.83 -12.31 2.00
N PRO A 79 9.62 -12.91 2.14
CA PRO A 79 8.39 -12.15 2.24
C PRO A 79 8.53 -11.04 3.29
N MET A 80 7.95 -9.88 3.00
CA MET A 80 7.79 -8.77 3.95
C MET A 80 9.07 -8.03 4.39
N TYR A 81 10.28 -8.49 4.05
CA TYR A 81 11.52 -7.80 4.46
C TYR A 81 11.63 -6.40 3.87
N TYR A 82 11.20 -6.25 2.62
CA TYR A 82 11.21 -4.95 1.96
C TYR A 82 10.26 -3.97 2.67
N VAL A 83 9.05 -4.43 3.00
CA VAL A 83 8.05 -3.63 3.71
C VAL A 83 8.53 -3.30 5.13
N ALA A 84 9.13 -4.25 5.83
CA ALA A 84 9.71 -4.04 7.16
C ALA A 84 10.84 -2.99 7.12
N LEU A 85 11.68 -3.01 6.09
CA LEU A 85 12.71 -1.99 5.87
C LEU A 85 12.10 -0.60 5.64
N MET A 86 11.03 -0.49 4.85
CA MET A 86 10.33 0.80 4.67
C MET A 86 9.79 1.34 5.98
N THR A 87 9.12 0.50 6.76
CA THR A 87 8.56 0.87 8.06
C THR A 87 9.66 1.29 9.03
N PHE A 88 10.80 0.58 9.03
CA PHE A 88 11.97 0.99 9.81
C PHE A 88 12.50 2.38 9.40
N ILE A 89 12.59 2.66 8.10
CA ILE A 89 13.02 3.96 7.58
C ILE A 89 12.05 5.08 8.02
N LEU A 90 10.74 4.82 8.01
CA LEU A 90 9.73 5.80 8.39
C LEU A 90 9.77 6.10 9.90
N ILE A 91 9.87 5.08 10.74
CA ILE A 91 10.01 5.24 12.20
C ILE A 91 11.31 5.98 12.53
N PHE A 92 12.42 5.65 11.86
CA PHE A 92 13.68 6.37 12.06
C PHE A 92 13.57 7.84 11.60
N SER A 93 12.86 8.10 10.49
CA SER A 93 12.54 9.45 10.04
C SER A 93 11.74 10.23 11.09
N SER A 94 10.78 9.58 11.75
CA SER A 94 10.04 10.14 12.88
C SER A 94 10.96 10.50 14.05
N VAL A 95 11.89 9.63 14.45
CA VAL A 95 12.89 9.95 15.48
C VAL A 95 13.73 11.17 15.10
N THR A 96 14.17 11.28 13.85
CA THR A 96 14.91 12.48 13.40
C THR A 96 14.07 13.75 13.49
N MET A 97 12.76 13.67 13.24
CA MET A 97 11.87 14.81 13.40
C MET A 97 11.74 15.25 14.87
N VAL A 98 11.64 14.31 15.82
CA VAL A 98 11.63 14.66 17.26
C VAL A 98 12.91 15.42 17.64
N LEU A 99 14.07 14.94 17.17
CA LEU A 99 15.35 15.60 17.42
C LEU A 99 15.45 16.98 16.76
N ALA A 100 14.80 17.18 15.60
CA ALA A 100 14.68 18.49 14.97
C ALA A 100 13.85 19.46 15.82
N VAL A 101 12.74 19.00 16.38
CA VAL A 101 11.87 19.79 17.25
C VAL A 101 12.60 20.17 18.55
N ASP A 102 13.28 19.22 19.21
CA ASP A 102 14.08 19.48 20.41
C ASP A 102 15.23 20.47 20.14
N ALA A 103 15.95 20.29 19.03
CA ALA A 103 16.97 21.24 18.61
C ALA A 103 16.38 22.64 18.34
N GLY A 104 15.14 22.73 17.86
CA GLY A 104 14.39 23.96 17.65
C GLY A 104 14.05 24.67 18.97
N HIS A 105 13.62 23.92 20.00
CA HIS A 105 13.41 24.45 21.36
C HIS A 105 14.72 24.98 21.96
N GLN A 106 15.84 24.32 21.69
CA GLN A 106 17.17 24.77 22.11
C GLN A 106 17.76 25.88 21.22
N MET A 107 17.01 26.39 20.23
CA MET A 107 17.44 27.41 19.27
C MET A 107 18.71 27.04 18.47
N LYS A 108 19.00 25.74 18.30
CA LYS A 108 20.19 25.22 17.62
C LYS A 108 19.92 25.00 16.13
N LYS A 109 19.88 26.09 15.34
CA LYS A 109 19.59 26.07 13.90
C LYS A 109 20.33 24.98 13.12
N ASN A 110 21.65 24.87 13.27
CA ASN A 110 22.44 23.91 12.50
C ASN A 110 22.00 22.46 12.75
N LYS A 111 21.57 22.13 13.97
CA LYS A 111 21.04 20.80 14.30
C LYS A 111 19.65 20.60 13.71
N VAL A 112 18.77 21.61 13.79
CA VAL A 112 17.44 21.57 13.16
C VAL A 112 17.56 21.28 11.67
N VAL A 113 18.47 21.97 10.97
CA VAL A 113 18.72 21.76 9.53
C VAL A 113 19.11 20.32 9.24
N VAL A 114 20.10 19.76 9.96
CA VAL A 114 20.56 18.38 9.74
C VAL A 114 19.45 17.37 9.98
N TYR A 115 18.71 17.50 11.08
CA TYR A 115 17.66 16.55 11.41
C TYR A 115 16.47 16.63 10.47
N MET A 116 16.01 17.83 10.10
CA MET A 116 14.95 18.00 9.11
C MET A 116 15.35 17.44 7.74
N PHE A 117 16.61 17.62 7.33
CA PHE A 117 17.12 17.06 6.09
C PHE A 117 17.05 15.52 6.09
N LEU A 118 17.46 14.89 7.20
CA LEU A 118 17.34 13.43 7.36
C LEU A 118 15.88 12.96 7.31
N THR A 119 14.96 13.70 7.94
CA THR A 119 13.52 13.41 7.89
C THR A 119 12.98 13.43 6.46
N ILE A 120 13.34 14.47 5.68
CA ILE A 120 12.92 14.61 4.28
C ILE A 120 13.46 13.46 3.43
N ILE A 121 14.74 13.09 3.60
CA ILE A 121 15.32 11.93 2.90
C ILE A 121 14.57 10.65 3.23
N GLY A 122 14.34 10.37 4.52
CA GLY A 122 13.59 9.19 4.95
C GLY A 122 12.19 9.14 4.34
N GLY A 123 11.48 10.28 4.32
CA GLY A 123 10.18 10.40 3.68
C GLY A 123 10.21 10.15 2.17
N MET A 124 11.18 10.73 1.45
CA MET A 124 11.32 10.53 0.00
C MET A 124 11.64 9.09 -0.35
N ILE A 125 12.52 8.44 0.41
CA ILE A 125 12.83 7.01 0.24
C ILE A 125 11.56 6.18 0.43
N PHE A 126 10.78 6.47 1.47
CA PHE A 126 9.53 5.76 1.75
C PHE A 126 8.48 5.91 0.65
N VAL A 127 8.25 7.13 0.14
CA VAL A 127 7.28 7.34 -0.96
C VAL A 127 7.78 6.68 -2.26
N GLY A 128 9.08 6.75 -2.53
CA GLY A 128 9.70 6.08 -3.66
C GLY A 128 9.57 4.56 -3.59
N SER A 129 9.72 3.98 -2.39
CA SER A 129 9.58 2.54 -2.18
C SER A 129 8.12 2.08 -2.31
N GLN A 130 7.16 2.86 -1.82
CA GLN A 130 5.73 2.60 -2.03
C GLN A 130 5.34 2.66 -3.52
N ALA A 131 5.82 3.66 -4.25
CA ALA A 131 5.58 3.75 -5.69
C ALA A 131 6.16 2.56 -6.46
N TRP A 132 7.33 2.06 -6.04
CA TRP A 132 7.93 0.86 -6.62
C TRP A 132 7.12 -0.40 -6.29
N GLU A 133 6.66 -0.55 -5.05
CA GLU A 133 5.81 -1.67 -4.63
C GLU A 133 4.52 -1.71 -5.44
N TRP A 134 3.83 -0.56 -5.56
CA TRP A 134 2.65 -0.41 -6.41
C TRP A 134 2.93 -0.78 -7.87
N LYS A 135 4.06 -0.34 -8.42
CA LYS A 135 4.42 -0.66 -9.80
C LYS A 135 4.57 -2.16 -10.02
N ASN A 136 5.21 -2.89 -9.10
CA ASN A 136 5.35 -4.34 -9.22
C ASN A 136 4.00 -5.04 -9.01
N PHE A 137 3.22 -4.59 -8.04
CA PHE A 137 1.90 -5.13 -7.74
C PHE A 137 0.90 -4.93 -8.90
N ILE A 138 0.94 -3.77 -9.58
CA ILE A 138 0.12 -3.48 -10.77
C ILE A 138 0.58 -4.30 -11.97
N LYS A 139 1.89 -4.51 -12.13
CA LYS A 139 2.42 -5.31 -13.24
C LYS A 139 2.08 -6.79 -13.08
N GLY A 140 2.10 -7.30 -11.85
CA GLY A 140 1.99 -8.72 -11.57
C GLY A 140 3.28 -9.48 -11.85
N GLU A 141 3.39 -10.66 -11.23
CA GLU A 141 4.55 -11.54 -11.38
C GLU A 141 4.15 -12.88 -12.01
N TYR A 142 3.02 -13.44 -11.58
CA TYR A 142 2.62 -14.80 -11.96
C TYR A 142 1.48 -14.82 -12.97
N GLY A 143 0.54 -13.87 -12.90
CA GLY A 143 -0.73 -13.99 -13.60
C GLY A 143 -1.64 -15.07 -13.01
N ALA A 144 -2.91 -15.01 -13.40
CA ALA A 144 -3.96 -15.91 -12.97
C ALA A 144 -5.10 -15.97 -14.00
N ILE A 145 -6.01 -16.94 -13.86
CA ILE A 145 -7.19 -17.06 -14.73
C ILE A 145 -8.47 -16.84 -13.95
N GLU A 146 -9.37 -16.02 -14.47
CA GLU A 146 -10.71 -15.88 -13.95
C GLU A 146 -11.68 -16.86 -14.64
N THR A 147 -12.48 -17.54 -13.83
CA THR A 147 -13.54 -18.46 -14.28
C THR A 147 -14.87 -17.75 -14.48
N LYS A 148 -15.82 -18.41 -15.17
CA LYS A 148 -17.21 -17.92 -15.32
C LYS A 148 -17.91 -17.63 -13.98
N GLY A 149 -17.50 -18.30 -12.90
CA GLY A 149 -18.02 -18.09 -11.55
C GLY A 149 -17.36 -16.94 -10.78
N GLY A 150 -16.39 -16.24 -11.39
CA GLY A 150 -15.64 -15.14 -10.77
C GLY A 150 -14.51 -15.59 -9.84
N SER A 151 -14.29 -16.90 -9.68
CA SER A 151 -13.14 -17.43 -8.94
C SER A 151 -11.86 -17.35 -9.77
N LEU A 152 -10.76 -17.08 -9.10
CA LEU A 152 -9.44 -17.02 -9.67
C LEU A 152 -8.71 -18.37 -9.54
N LEU A 153 -8.02 -18.75 -10.61
CA LEU A 153 -7.19 -19.94 -10.72
C LEU A 153 -5.73 -19.50 -10.83
N GLN A 154 -4.91 -20.02 -9.92
CA GLN A 154 -3.47 -19.80 -9.89
C GLN A 154 -2.76 -21.12 -10.24
N PHE A 155 -1.56 -21.05 -10.78
CA PHE A 155 -0.82 -22.23 -11.24
C PHE A 155 0.33 -22.56 -10.30
N VAL A 156 0.51 -23.85 -10.02
CA VAL A 156 1.60 -24.35 -9.17
C VAL A 156 2.30 -25.55 -9.79
N ASP A 157 3.57 -25.73 -9.44
CA ASP A 157 4.38 -26.90 -9.77
C ASP A 157 4.04 -28.11 -8.86
N LYS A 158 4.79 -29.21 -9.02
CA LYS A 158 4.64 -30.42 -8.21
C LYS A 158 5.06 -30.25 -6.75
N GLU A 159 5.88 -29.24 -6.49
CA GLU A 159 6.42 -28.90 -5.19
C GLU A 159 5.52 -27.89 -4.44
N GLY A 160 4.54 -27.31 -5.13
CA GLY A 160 3.58 -26.33 -4.62
C GLY A 160 4.00 -24.85 -4.80
N HIS A 161 5.09 -24.56 -5.51
CA HIS A 161 5.50 -23.19 -5.84
C HIS A 161 4.67 -22.62 -6.99
N ARG A 162 4.42 -21.31 -6.95
CA ARG A 162 3.69 -20.62 -8.03
C ARG A 162 4.52 -20.57 -9.30
N VAL A 163 3.87 -20.84 -10.43
CA VAL A 163 4.47 -20.75 -11.77
C VAL A 163 3.83 -19.60 -12.52
N ALA A 164 4.65 -18.78 -13.18
CA ALA A 164 4.15 -17.63 -13.94
C ALA A 164 3.58 -18.06 -15.29
N LEU A 165 2.55 -17.37 -15.78
CA LEU A 165 1.96 -17.61 -17.10
C LEU A 165 3.01 -17.53 -18.22
N ALA A 166 3.98 -16.64 -18.09
CA ALA A 166 5.07 -16.48 -19.04
C ALA A 166 5.95 -17.73 -19.21
N ASP A 167 6.02 -18.60 -18.20
CA ASP A 167 6.90 -19.77 -18.22
C ASP A 167 6.30 -20.96 -18.96
N PHE A 168 4.98 -21.01 -19.12
CA PHE A 168 4.29 -22.18 -19.68
C PHE A 168 3.21 -21.87 -20.72
N ALA A 169 2.75 -20.63 -20.86
CA ALA A 169 1.75 -20.28 -21.86
C ALA A 169 2.30 -20.55 -23.27
N ALA A 170 1.52 -21.26 -24.10
CA ALA A 170 1.91 -21.51 -25.47
C ALA A 170 1.75 -20.25 -26.31
N THR A 171 2.66 -19.98 -27.24
CA THR A 171 2.48 -18.88 -28.20
C THR A 171 1.54 -19.35 -29.32
N LEU A 172 0.33 -18.81 -29.38
CA LEU A 172 -0.61 -19.06 -30.48
C LEU A 172 -0.71 -17.79 -31.31
N ASN A 173 -0.67 -17.93 -32.64
CA ASN A 173 -0.90 -16.79 -33.53
C ASN A 173 -2.39 -16.44 -33.54
N GLU A 174 -2.85 -15.75 -32.50
CA GLU A 174 -4.18 -15.16 -32.45
C GLU A 174 -4.13 -13.73 -33.02
N GLY A 175 -4.75 -13.53 -34.18
CA GLY A 175 -4.83 -12.22 -34.85
C GLY A 175 -5.84 -11.27 -34.20
N ARG A 176 -5.84 -11.11 -32.88
CA ARG A 176 -6.75 -10.19 -32.18
C ARG A 176 -6.05 -8.86 -31.92
N GLU A 177 -6.41 -7.85 -32.71
CA GLU A 177 -5.99 -6.46 -32.45
C GLU A 177 -6.97 -5.75 -31.51
N ARG A 178 -6.43 -4.95 -30.59
CA ARG A 178 -7.23 -4.10 -29.69
C ARG A 178 -7.90 -2.99 -30.48
N LEU A 179 -9.22 -2.86 -30.32
CA LEU A 179 -9.97 -1.72 -30.85
C LEU A 179 -9.66 -0.46 -30.03
N THR A 180 -9.12 0.54 -30.70
CA THR A 180 -8.87 1.87 -30.11
C THR A 180 -9.62 2.91 -30.93
N GLY A 181 -9.92 4.09 -30.38
CA GLY A 181 -10.70 5.11 -31.11
C GLY A 181 -10.09 5.55 -32.45
N ASN A 182 -8.80 5.26 -32.69
CA ASN A 182 -8.09 5.51 -33.95
C ASN A 182 -7.87 4.24 -34.80
N LYS A 183 -8.22 3.06 -34.30
CA LYS A 183 -8.10 1.75 -34.97
C LYS A 183 -9.40 0.96 -34.77
N GLY A 184 -10.33 1.10 -35.71
CA GLY A 184 -11.63 0.45 -35.70
C GLY A 184 -12.77 1.43 -35.93
N ASP A 185 -13.91 1.16 -35.28
CA ASP A 185 -15.07 2.03 -35.31
C ASP A 185 -14.86 3.28 -34.47
N TRP A 186 -15.11 4.44 -35.08
CA TRP A 186 -15.07 5.72 -34.40
C TRP A 186 -15.95 5.67 -33.14
N PHE A 187 -15.41 6.17 -32.01
CA PHE A 187 -16.06 6.19 -30.70
C PHE A 187 -16.19 4.84 -29.97
N ILE A 188 -15.60 3.75 -30.47
CA ILE A 188 -15.50 2.47 -29.74
C ILE A 188 -14.07 2.26 -29.25
N SER A 189 -13.91 2.02 -27.94
CA SER A 189 -12.62 1.68 -27.34
C SER A 189 -12.77 0.48 -26.41
N GLU A 190 -11.91 -0.52 -26.59
CA GLU A 190 -11.87 -1.68 -25.70
C GLU A 190 -10.81 -1.53 -24.59
N PRO A 191 -11.01 -2.20 -23.44
CA PRO A 191 -9.98 -2.35 -22.41
C PRO A 191 -8.67 -2.91 -22.99
N ALA A 192 -7.56 -2.72 -22.27
CA ALA A 192 -6.31 -3.35 -22.65
C ALA A 192 -6.47 -4.88 -22.67
N LEU A 193 -6.00 -5.51 -23.75
CA LEU A 193 -5.99 -6.97 -23.86
C LEU A 193 -4.92 -7.53 -22.89
N PRO A 194 -5.16 -8.71 -22.29
CA PRO A 194 -4.14 -9.39 -21.51
C PRO A 194 -2.98 -9.81 -22.41
N SER A 195 -1.81 -10.03 -21.82
CA SER A 195 -0.61 -10.43 -22.57
C SER A 195 -0.74 -11.82 -23.19
N TYR A 196 -1.58 -12.68 -22.58
CA TYR A 196 -1.86 -14.04 -23.03
C TYR A 196 -3.35 -14.29 -23.22
N SER A 197 -3.69 -15.14 -24.18
CA SER A 197 -5.05 -15.62 -24.40
C SER A 197 -5.40 -16.79 -23.47
N VAL A 198 -6.69 -17.01 -23.21
CA VAL A 198 -7.14 -18.19 -22.45
C VAL A 198 -6.77 -19.48 -23.18
N ALA A 199 -6.79 -19.49 -24.52
CA ALA A 199 -6.43 -20.66 -25.30
C ALA A 199 -4.93 -20.96 -25.24
N GLU A 200 -4.08 -19.92 -25.21
CA GLU A 200 -2.63 -20.04 -25.01
C GLU A 200 -2.29 -20.69 -23.68
N VAL A 201 -2.94 -20.24 -22.60
CA VAL A 201 -2.75 -20.82 -21.27
C VAL A 201 -3.33 -22.24 -21.19
N GLN A 202 -4.47 -22.52 -21.83
CA GLN A 202 -5.04 -23.87 -21.90
C GLN A 202 -4.14 -24.85 -22.69
N ALA A 203 -3.55 -24.40 -23.79
CA ALA A 203 -2.61 -25.19 -24.57
C ALA A 203 -1.31 -25.44 -23.79
N GLY A 204 -0.79 -24.40 -23.13
CA GLY A 204 0.36 -24.49 -22.23
C GLY A 204 0.14 -25.48 -21.09
N PHE A 205 -0.99 -25.37 -20.38
CA PHE A 205 -1.34 -26.27 -19.28
C PHE A 205 -1.48 -27.74 -19.72
N LYS A 206 -1.91 -27.99 -20.96
CA LYS A 206 -1.96 -29.35 -21.53
C LYS A 206 -0.57 -29.89 -21.87
N ALA A 207 0.36 -29.03 -22.29
CA ALA A 207 1.73 -29.41 -22.59
C ALA A 207 2.55 -29.74 -21.32
N HIS A 208 2.15 -29.18 -20.17
CA HIS A 208 2.82 -29.37 -18.88
C HIS A 208 1.94 -30.21 -17.91
N PRO A 209 2.11 -31.56 -17.90
CA PRO A 209 1.31 -32.45 -17.05
C PRO A 209 1.63 -32.34 -15.55
N ASP A 210 2.74 -31.68 -15.22
CA ASP A 210 3.24 -31.39 -13.89
C ASP A 210 2.57 -30.19 -13.21
N LEU A 211 1.92 -29.32 -13.98
CA LEU A 211 1.21 -28.16 -13.43
C LEU A 211 -0.13 -28.55 -12.83
N LEU A 212 -0.44 -27.95 -11.69
CA LEU A 212 -1.71 -28.05 -10.99
C LEU A 212 -2.33 -26.67 -10.79
N ILE A 213 -3.64 -26.65 -10.53
CA ILE A 213 -4.36 -25.42 -10.25
C ILE A 213 -4.61 -25.27 -8.76
N ARG A 214 -4.23 -24.12 -8.24
CA ARG A 214 -4.50 -23.62 -6.90
C ARG A 214 -5.68 -22.66 -6.94
N THR A 215 -6.66 -22.87 -6.06
CA THR A 215 -7.83 -21.99 -5.95
C THR A 215 -7.61 -20.88 -4.94
N GLU A 216 -8.52 -19.91 -4.88
CA GLU A 216 -8.49 -18.85 -3.87
C GLU A 216 -8.87 -19.34 -2.47
N VAL A 217 -9.52 -20.50 -2.35
CA VAL A 217 -10.10 -20.99 -1.10
C VAL A 217 -9.02 -21.51 -0.16
N ILE A 218 -8.96 -20.92 1.04
CA ILE A 218 -8.10 -21.38 2.13
C ILE A 218 -8.62 -22.72 2.66
N TYR A 219 -7.73 -23.70 2.74
CA TYR A 219 -8.03 -25.00 3.34
C TYR A 219 -8.03 -24.88 4.87
N GLU A 220 -9.22 -24.93 5.45
CA GLU A 220 -9.41 -25.21 6.86
C GLU A 220 -9.53 -26.73 7.01
N GLY A 221 -8.73 -27.34 7.88
CA GLY A 221 -8.61 -28.80 8.02
C GLY A 221 -9.83 -29.49 8.62
N ASP A 222 -11.03 -29.11 8.19
CA ASP A 222 -12.30 -29.70 8.57
C ASP A 222 -12.38 -31.15 8.07
N GLU A 223 -12.94 -32.05 8.87
CA GLU A 223 -12.91 -33.50 8.62
C GLU A 223 -13.64 -33.88 7.31
N ALA A 224 -14.59 -33.05 6.88
CA ALA A 224 -15.31 -33.22 5.62
C ALA A 224 -14.47 -32.83 4.40
N ILE A 225 -13.66 -31.78 4.49
CA ILE A 225 -12.80 -31.28 3.41
C ILE A 225 -11.53 -32.14 3.31
N ALA A 226 -11.03 -32.65 4.44
CA ALA A 226 -9.88 -33.56 4.53
C ALA A 226 -10.05 -34.91 3.83
N LYS A 227 -11.27 -35.25 3.43
CA LYS A 227 -11.59 -36.48 2.69
C LYS A 227 -12.05 -36.22 1.26
N ASP A 228 -12.05 -34.97 0.79
CA ASP A 228 -12.48 -34.66 -0.57
C ASP A 228 -11.46 -35.21 -1.60
N PRO A 229 -11.86 -36.11 -2.51
CA PRO A 229 -10.97 -36.66 -3.53
C PRO A 229 -10.52 -35.62 -4.57
N LYS A 230 -11.12 -34.43 -4.60
CA LYS A 230 -10.77 -33.35 -5.55
C LYS A 230 -9.54 -32.54 -5.13
N ILE A 231 -9.13 -32.66 -3.88
CA ILE A 231 -8.04 -31.89 -3.28
C ILE A 231 -6.78 -32.73 -3.23
N ASN A 232 -5.64 -32.12 -3.57
CA ASN A 232 -4.34 -32.72 -3.37
C ASN A 232 -3.89 -32.49 -1.91
N HIS A 233 -4.16 -33.47 -1.04
CA HIS A 233 -3.84 -33.43 0.39
C HIS A 233 -2.34 -33.50 0.70
N GLU A 234 -1.49 -33.92 -0.24
CA GLU A 234 -0.03 -33.94 -0.05
C GLU A 234 0.57 -32.54 -0.14
N LEU A 235 0.04 -31.71 -1.04
CA LEU A 235 0.50 -30.33 -1.27
C LEU A 235 -0.31 -29.29 -0.49
N THR A 236 -1.55 -29.60 -0.13
CA THR A 236 -2.43 -28.67 0.60
C THR A 236 -2.07 -28.67 2.08
N LYS A 237 -1.54 -27.56 2.56
CA LYS A 237 -1.22 -27.34 3.98
C LYS A 237 -2.37 -26.58 4.68
N ILE A 238 -2.57 -26.83 5.97
CA ILE A 238 -3.57 -26.13 6.80
C ILE A 238 -3.29 -24.62 6.77
N LYS A 239 -4.33 -23.80 6.54
CA LYS A 239 -4.26 -22.33 6.33
C LYS A 239 -3.55 -21.89 5.05
N HIS A 240 -3.31 -22.79 4.10
CA HIS A 240 -2.85 -22.45 2.75
C HIS A 240 -3.96 -22.66 1.73
N LYS A 241 -3.79 -22.05 0.55
CA LYS A 241 -4.72 -22.17 -0.57
C LYS A 241 -4.79 -23.62 -1.06
N THR A 242 -6.01 -24.06 -1.38
CA THR A 242 -6.29 -25.44 -1.79
C THR A 242 -5.72 -25.73 -3.17
N ILE A 243 -4.96 -26.83 -3.29
CA ILE A 243 -4.42 -27.31 -4.58
C ILE A 243 -5.30 -28.45 -5.08
N LEU A 244 -5.78 -28.34 -6.32
CA LEU A 244 -6.65 -29.33 -6.92
C LEU A 244 -5.87 -30.48 -7.55
N THR A 245 -6.51 -31.64 -7.64
CA THR A 245 -5.98 -32.75 -8.45
C THR A 245 -5.97 -32.39 -9.93
N ARG A 246 -5.20 -33.12 -10.74
CA ARG A 246 -5.05 -32.82 -12.18
C ARG A 246 -6.38 -32.85 -12.94
N GLN A 247 -7.22 -33.85 -12.68
CA GLN A 247 -8.51 -34.00 -13.35
C GLN A 247 -9.47 -32.84 -13.03
N GLU A 248 -9.55 -32.44 -11.75
CA GLU A 248 -10.38 -31.31 -11.35
C GLU A 248 -9.80 -29.98 -11.87
N SER A 249 -8.47 -29.84 -11.92
CA SER A 249 -7.79 -28.67 -12.51
C SER A 249 -8.21 -28.46 -13.97
N GLU A 250 -8.22 -29.52 -14.78
CA GLU A 250 -8.66 -29.43 -16.19
C GLU A 250 -10.14 -29.02 -16.30
N LEU A 251 -10.99 -29.51 -15.40
CA LEU A 251 -12.41 -29.16 -15.37
C LEU A 251 -12.62 -27.68 -14.98
N ARG A 252 -11.86 -27.16 -14.01
CA ARG A 252 -11.90 -25.74 -13.65
C ARG A 252 -11.37 -24.85 -14.77
N LEU A 253 -10.30 -25.27 -15.43
CA LEU A 253 -9.70 -24.53 -16.53
C LEU A 253 -10.62 -24.46 -17.77
N ALA A 254 -11.50 -25.44 -17.97
CA ALA A 254 -12.53 -25.38 -19.01
C ALA A 254 -13.54 -24.24 -18.79
N GLN A 255 -13.67 -23.75 -17.54
CA GLN A 255 -14.52 -22.60 -17.20
C GLN A 255 -13.76 -21.26 -17.26
N ALA A 256 -12.52 -21.25 -17.73
CA ALA A 256 -11.71 -20.05 -17.90
C ALA A 256 -12.37 -19.06 -18.86
N THR A 257 -12.35 -17.79 -18.50
CA THR A 257 -12.96 -16.69 -19.26
C THR A 257 -11.97 -15.59 -19.59
N TYR A 258 -11.08 -15.27 -18.64
CA TYR A 258 -10.17 -14.14 -18.80
C TYR A 258 -8.84 -14.39 -18.10
N VAL A 259 -7.75 -13.87 -18.68
CA VAL A 259 -6.41 -13.90 -18.08
C VAL A 259 -6.19 -12.60 -17.29
N VAL A 260 -5.88 -12.71 -16.01
CA VAL A 260 -5.64 -11.60 -15.10
C VAL A 260 -4.15 -11.52 -14.82
N GLU A 261 -3.54 -10.37 -15.08
CA GLU A 261 -2.14 -10.08 -14.75
C GLU A 261 -2.10 -8.85 -13.83
N GLY A 262 -1.38 -8.99 -12.72
CA GLY A 262 -1.26 -7.96 -11.70
C GLY A 262 -2.56 -7.61 -10.99
N ALA A 263 -2.54 -6.48 -10.30
CA ALA A 263 -3.67 -5.96 -9.55
C ALA A 263 -4.08 -4.56 -10.03
N ASN A 264 -5.37 -4.38 -10.22
CA ASN A 264 -6.00 -3.11 -10.50
C ASN A 264 -7.38 -3.05 -9.82
N LEU A 265 -8.09 -1.93 -9.97
CA LEU A 265 -9.40 -1.69 -9.34
C LEU A 265 -10.55 -2.58 -9.87
N THR A 266 -10.29 -3.42 -10.88
CA THR A 266 -11.31 -4.26 -11.52
C THR A 266 -10.98 -5.75 -11.45
N ARG A 267 -9.69 -6.09 -11.45
CA ARG A 267 -9.15 -7.46 -11.49
C ARG A 267 -7.91 -7.52 -10.61
N ASN A 268 -7.77 -8.63 -9.89
CA ASN A 268 -6.66 -8.85 -8.97
C ASN A 268 -6.14 -10.28 -9.12
N GLU A 269 -4.86 -10.46 -9.45
CA GLU A 269 -4.24 -11.78 -9.60
C GLU A 269 -3.97 -12.49 -8.26
N TYR A 270 -4.09 -11.78 -7.13
CA TYR A 270 -3.70 -12.28 -5.82
C TYR A 270 -4.88 -12.85 -5.02
N GLY A 271 -6.11 -12.40 -5.31
CA GLY A 271 -7.35 -12.86 -4.66
C GLY A 271 -8.52 -11.91 -4.94
N SER A 272 -9.40 -11.74 -3.96
CA SER A 272 -10.57 -10.86 -4.08
C SER A 272 -10.23 -9.45 -4.59
N LYS A 273 -11.09 -8.91 -5.46
CA LYS A 273 -10.99 -7.54 -6.01
C LYS A 273 -10.99 -6.49 -4.90
N LEU A 274 -11.81 -6.71 -3.87
CA LEU A 274 -11.93 -5.83 -2.71
C LEU A 274 -10.59 -5.64 -1.98
N PHE A 275 -9.73 -6.66 -1.96
CA PHE A 275 -8.41 -6.52 -1.36
C PHE A 275 -7.58 -5.45 -2.08
N ALA A 276 -7.51 -5.52 -3.42
CA ALA A 276 -6.77 -4.54 -4.21
C ALA A 276 -7.36 -3.13 -4.05
N ASP A 277 -8.69 -3.01 -4.05
CA ASP A 277 -9.38 -1.73 -3.85
C ASP A 277 -9.03 -1.09 -2.50
N PHE A 278 -9.15 -1.85 -1.39
CA PHE A 278 -8.78 -1.35 -0.07
C PHE A 278 -7.28 -1.08 0.05
N PHE A 279 -6.44 -1.93 -0.53
CA PHE A 279 -4.99 -1.76 -0.52
C PHE A 279 -4.59 -0.45 -1.21
N PHE A 280 -4.96 -0.24 -2.47
CA PHE A 280 -4.61 0.97 -3.21
C PHE A 280 -5.23 2.23 -2.59
N PHE A 281 -6.47 2.14 -2.11
CA PHE A 281 -7.13 3.30 -1.55
C PHE A 281 -6.53 3.72 -0.20
N ILE A 282 -6.34 2.78 0.74
CA ILE A 282 -5.81 3.10 2.08
C ILE A 282 -4.33 3.49 2.00
N THR A 283 -3.51 2.70 1.31
CA THR A 283 -2.07 3.02 1.17
C THR A 283 -1.85 4.24 0.29
N GLY A 284 -2.71 4.50 -0.70
CA GLY A 284 -2.65 5.68 -1.56
C GLY A 284 -3.05 6.95 -0.82
N PHE A 285 -4.13 6.90 -0.04
CA PHE A 285 -4.54 8.01 0.82
C PHE A 285 -3.45 8.32 1.86
N HIS A 286 -2.87 7.30 2.48
CA HIS A 286 -1.70 7.48 3.35
C HIS A 286 -0.50 8.07 2.61
N GLY A 287 -0.16 7.55 1.42
CA GLY A 287 0.93 8.05 0.58
C GLY A 287 0.75 9.53 0.21
N PHE A 288 -0.50 9.98 -0.01
CA PHE A 288 -0.82 11.39 -0.20
C PHE A 288 -0.49 12.26 1.04
N HIS A 289 -0.78 11.77 2.25
CA HIS A 289 -0.41 12.46 3.50
C HIS A 289 1.11 12.52 3.70
N VAL A 290 1.82 11.44 3.39
CA VAL A 290 3.29 11.44 3.46
C VAL A 290 3.85 12.42 2.43
N PHE A 291 3.35 12.40 1.20
CA PHE A 291 3.79 13.29 0.14
C PHE A 291 3.56 14.77 0.47
N SER A 292 2.37 15.13 0.97
CA SER A 292 2.07 16.49 1.42
C SER A 292 2.95 16.88 2.61
N GLY A 293 3.19 15.96 3.54
CA GLY A 293 4.11 16.15 4.66
C GLY A 293 5.55 16.41 4.22
N ILE A 294 6.04 15.72 3.19
CA ILE A 294 7.37 15.96 2.60
C ILE A 294 7.44 17.37 2.03
N ILE A 295 6.42 17.79 1.27
CA ILE A 295 6.36 19.14 0.70
C ILE A 295 6.40 20.20 1.81
N ILE A 296 5.61 20.01 2.86
CA ILE A 296 5.58 20.92 4.02
C ILE A 296 6.96 20.96 4.70
N ASN A 297 7.58 19.79 4.92
CA ASN A 297 8.93 19.71 5.49
C ASN A 297 9.98 20.42 4.66
N ILE A 298 9.92 20.30 3.32
CA ILE A 298 10.81 21.02 2.41
C ILE A 298 10.63 22.54 2.54
N ILE A 299 9.39 23.02 2.61
CA ILE A 299 9.10 24.46 2.78
C ILE A 299 9.68 24.97 4.11
N ILE A 300 9.43 24.25 5.21
CA ILE A 300 9.94 24.64 6.54
C ILE A 300 11.47 24.55 6.57
N PHE A 301 12.07 23.55 5.95
CA PHE A 301 13.52 23.40 5.85
C PHE A 301 14.17 24.62 5.20
N PHE A 302 13.64 25.11 4.07
CA PHE A 302 14.12 26.35 3.46
C PHE A 302 13.90 27.57 4.36
N ASN A 303 12.77 27.66 5.06
CA ASN A 303 12.52 28.74 6.02
C ASN A 303 13.50 28.74 7.20
N VAL A 304 13.94 27.56 7.68
CA VAL A 304 14.99 27.43 8.70
C VAL A 304 16.32 27.92 8.13
N LEU A 305 16.70 27.51 6.91
CA LEU A 305 17.94 27.97 6.25
C LEU A 305 17.98 29.50 6.12
N LEU A 306 16.88 30.10 5.66
CA LEU A 306 16.71 31.56 5.52
C LEU A 306 16.70 32.32 6.87
N GLY A 307 16.72 31.62 8.00
CA GLY A 307 16.74 32.21 9.34
C GLY A 307 15.42 32.85 9.75
N THR A 308 14.30 32.51 9.08
CA THR A 308 12.97 33.07 9.36
C THR A 308 12.55 32.82 10.81
N TYR A 309 12.88 31.64 11.36
CA TYR A 309 12.51 31.26 12.73
C TYR A 309 13.44 31.84 13.80
N GLU A 310 14.72 32.08 13.48
CA GLU A 310 15.63 32.82 14.36
C GLU A 310 15.16 34.27 14.54
N LYS A 311 14.70 34.89 13.44
CA LYS A 311 14.11 36.25 13.47
C LYS A 311 12.81 36.30 14.28
N ARG A 312 12.02 35.22 14.25
CA ARG A 312 10.77 35.08 15.03
C ARG A 312 10.99 34.63 16.48
N LYS A 313 12.22 34.28 16.88
CA LYS A 313 12.60 33.71 18.19
C LYS A 313 11.76 32.50 18.62
N SER A 314 11.14 31.80 17.67
CA SER A 314 10.25 30.67 17.93
C SER A 314 10.28 29.68 16.77
N TYR A 315 10.46 28.40 17.12
CA TYR A 315 10.41 27.25 16.22
C TYR A 315 9.06 26.50 16.27
N GLU A 316 8.00 27.16 16.74
CA GLU A 316 6.66 26.56 16.86
C GLU A 316 6.13 25.95 15.55
N MET A 317 6.54 26.48 14.40
CA MET A 317 6.17 25.91 13.09
C MET A 317 6.82 24.54 12.84
N VAL A 318 8.05 24.32 13.30
CA VAL A 318 8.71 23.01 13.21
C VAL A 318 7.98 22.00 14.10
N GLU A 319 7.51 22.44 15.28
CA GLU A 319 6.72 21.59 16.19
C GLU A 319 5.38 21.16 15.56
N LYS A 320 4.62 22.09 14.96
CA LYS A 320 3.34 21.78 14.30
C LYS A 320 3.50 20.77 13.17
N VAL A 321 4.53 20.96 12.35
CA VAL A 321 4.84 20.04 11.24
C VAL A 321 5.38 18.70 11.76
N GLY A 322 6.15 18.71 12.84
CA GLY A 322 6.57 17.51 13.53
C GLY A 322 5.38 16.68 14.03
N LEU A 323 4.39 17.32 14.66
CA LEU A 323 3.15 16.65 15.08
C LEU A 323 2.41 15.99 13.91
N TYR A 324 2.33 16.66 12.75
CA TYR A 324 1.76 16.06 11.53
C TYR A 324 2.54 14.81 11.11
N TRP A 325 3.87 14.94 11.04
CA TRP A 325 4.75 13.88 10.58
C TRP A 325 4.67 12.63 11.48
N HIS A 326 4.65 12.83 12.80
CA HIS A 326 4.45 11.74 13.76
C HIS A 326 3.09 11.08 13.65
N PHE A 327 2.04 11.85 13.40
CA PHE A 327 0.71 11.29 13.17
C PHE A 327 0.69 10.40 11.93
N VAL A 328 1.27 10.88 10.81
CA VAL A 328 1.35 10.11 9.57
C VAL A 328 2.13 8.80 9.80
N ASP A 329 3.28 8.86 10.46
CA ASP A 329 4.07 7.67 10.81
C ASP A 329 3.29 6.68 11.69
N LEU A 330 2.58 7.18 12.73
CA LEU A 330 1.75 6.34 13.58
C LEU A 330 0.64 5.64 12.79
N VAL A 331 -0.04 6.33 11.88
CA VAL A 331 -1.05 5.71 11.00
C VAL A 331 -0.43 4.61 10.15
N TRP A 332 0.79 4.81 9.63
CA TRP A 332 1.47 3.79 8.85
C TRP A 332 1.70 2.50 9.65
N VAL A 333 2.09 2.59 10.91
CA VAL A 333 2.31 1.40 11.76
C VAL A 333 1.02 0.56 11.87
N PHE A 334 -0.14 1.21 11.96
CA PHE A 334 -1.43 0.50 11.96
C PHE A 334 -1.76 -0.11 10.60
N VAL A 335 -1.59 0.64 9.51
CA VAL A 335 -1.79 0.14 8.13
C VAL A 335 -0.88 -1.06 7.87
N PHE A 336 0.40 -0.95 8.24
CA PHE A 336 1.40 -2.00 8.14
C PHE A 336 0.95 -3.26 8.89
N THR A 337 0.52 -3.12 10.14
CA THR A 337 0.08 -4.26 10.96
C THR A 337 -1.12 -4.97 10.32
N VAL A 338 -2.11 -4.22 9.85
CA VAL A 338 -3.37 -4.78 9.35
C VAL A 338 -3.26 -5.42 7.96
N PHE A 339 -2.38 -4.91 7.10
CA PHE A 339 -2.20 -5.43 5.74
C PHE A 339 -1.08 -6.48 5.60
N TYR A 340 -0.01 -6.35 6.40
CA TYR A 340 1.20 -7.15 6.21
C TYR A 340 1.44 -8.17 7.32
N LEU A 341 0.93 -7.96 8.54
CA LEU A 341 1.15 -8.89 9.66
C LEU A 341 -0.05 -9.78 10.00
N VAL A 342 -1.28 -9.25 9.85
CA VAL A 342 -2.50 -9.87 10.42
C VAL A 342 -3.31 -10.65 9.41
#